data_AF-A0A924VD00-F1
#
_entry.id   AF-A0A924VD00-F1
#
_cell.length_a   1.000
_cell.length_b   1.000
_cell.length_c   1.000
_cell.angle_alpha   90.00
_cell.angle_beta   90.00
_cell.angle_gamma   90.00
#
_symmetry.space_group_name_H-M   'P 1'
#
loop_
_entity.id
_entity.type
_entity.pdbx_description
1 polymer ?
#
loop_
_entity_poly.entity_id
_entity_poly.type
_entity_poly.pdbx_seq_one_letter_code
_entity_poly.pdbx_strand_id
1 'polypeptide(L)'
;MRRITINSEVPDLGYLELHAQEFFYQLSRGELTTIAVDKNEGIISNSGALAVHTGKFTGRSPKDRFIVKDKLTGDRVWWSDVNIPFSEHDFDRLYTKFIAYLKGKTLFVRDGSVCSEQNYRLGVRTITETAYQNLFASNLFLGPDPIATANPEWTILAAPGFTADPLSDGTRQENFSVINFSRKMVIIGGTSYTGEIKKAMFSVLNFLLPSEGVLPMHCAANKGQLNDTAI
;
A
#
# COMPACT_ATOMS: atom_id res chain seq x y z
N MET A 1 0.24 6.38 28.85
CA MET A 1 -0.53 5.92 27.67
C MET A 1 -1.81 6.71 27.58
N ARG A 2 -1.86 7.77 26.75
CA ARG A 2 -3.14 8.40 26.41
C ARG A 2 -3.90 7.40 25.54
N ARG A 3 -5.08 6.97 25.98
CA ARG A 3 -6.10 6.43 25.07
C ARG A 3 -6.37 7.55 24.07
N ILE A 4 -5.82 7.44 22.87
CA ILE A 4 -6.09 8.41 21.81
C ILE A 4 -7.42 7.99 21.18
N THR A 5 -8.33 8.95 21.29
CA THR A 5 -9.69 9.07 20.77
C THR A 5 -10.10 8.01 19.76
N ILE A 6 -11.10 7.21 20.15
CA ILE A 6 -12.06 6.61 19.23
C ILE A 6 -12.76 7.79 18.57
N ASN A 7 -12.21 8.33 17.47
CA ASN A 7 -13.02 9.11 16.56
C ASN A 7 -14.12 8.17 16.08
N SER A 8 -15.36 8.66 16.06
CA SER A 8 -16.60 7.93 15.83
C SER A 8 -16.76 7.31 14.42
N GLU A 9 -15.67 7.12 13.69
CA GLU A 9 -15.60 6.50 12.37
C GLU A 9 -14.50 5.44 12.40
N VAL A 10 -14.80 4.33 13.06
CA VAL A 10 -13.97 3.13 12.94
C VAL A 10 -14.11 2.62 11.50
N PRO A 11 -13.01 2.49 10.73
CA PRO A 11 -13.09 1.88 9.41
C PRO A 11 -13.54 0.42 9.56
N ASP A 12 -14.55 0.00 8.79
CA ASP A 12 -14.94 -1.40 8.75
C ASP A 12 -13.82 -2.22 8.11
N LEU A 13 -13.18 -3.09 8.90
CA LEU A 13 -12.15 -4.04 8.46
C LEU A 13 -12.67 -5.48 8.43
N GLY A 14 -13.99 -5.70 8.58
CA GLY A 14 -14.60 -7.03 8.64
C GLY A 14 -14.32 -7.87 7.39
N TYR A 15 -14.24 -7.22 6.23
CA TYR A 15 -13.90 -7.88 4.95
C TYR A 15 -12.46 -8.44 4.89
N LEU A 16 -11.60 -8.07 5.84
CA LEU A 16 -10.24 -8.59 5.98
C LEU A 16 -10.12 -9.70 7.03
N GLU A 17 -11.21 -10.00 7.76
CA GLU A 17 -11.20 -10.89 8.93
C GLU A 17 -10.15 -10.49 9.99
N LEU A 18 -9.80 -9.19 10.01
CA LEU A 18 -8.86 -8.61 10.96
C LEU A 18 -9.61 -8.12 12.19
N HIS A 19 -9.61 -8.94 13.24
CA HIS A 19 -9.90 -8.48 14.59
C HIS A 19 -8.61 -7.91 15.21
N ALA A 20 -8.21 -6.71 14.77
CA ALA A 20 -7.05 -6.05 15.34
C ALA A 20 -7.29 -5.74 16.82
N GLN A 21 -6.28 -5.92 17.68
CA GLN A 21 -6.36 -5.57 19.11
C GLN A 21 -6.54 -4.06 19.30
N GLU A 22 -5.87 -3.27 18.46
CA GLU A 22 -5.90 -1.82 18.45
C GLU A 22 -5.52 -1.35 17.04
N PHE A 23 -6.26 -0.41 16.47
CA PHE A 23 -5.85 0.27 15.25
C PHE A 23 -5.94 1.78 15.43
N PHE A 24 -5.01 2.49 14.82
CA PHE A 24 -4.96 3.93 14.76
C PHE A 24 -5.44 4.39 13.38
N TYR A 25 -6.58 5.09 13.35
CA TYR A 25 -7.19 5.54 12.11
C TYR A 25 -6.91 7.02 11.84
N GLN A 26 -6.48 7.34 10.62
CA GLN A 26 -6.32 8.71 10.11
C GLN A 26 -5.45 9.66 10.96
N LEU A 27 -4.52 9.14 11.77
CA LEU A 27 -3.63 9.96 12.60
C LEU A 27 -2.95 11.09 11.83
N SER A 28 -2.74 12.23 12.45
CA SER A 28 -1.99 13.31 11.85
C SER A 28 -0.53 12.90 11.55
N ARG A 29 0.11 13.62 10.64
CA ARG A 29 1.54 13.40 10.32
C ARG A 29 2.44 13.57 11.55
N GLY A 30 2.08 14.50 12.45
CA GLY A 30 2.78 14.70 13.72
C GLY A 30 2.65 13.51 14.66
N GLU A 31 1.43 12.98 14.84
CA GLU A 31 1.18 11.79 15.66
C GLU A 31 1.94 10.57 15.12
N LEU A 32 1.87 10.33 13.80
CA LEU A 32 2.61 9.23 13.17
C LEU A 32 4.13 9.38 13.34
N THR A 33 4.64 10.61 13.24
CA THR A 33 6.08 10.89 13.46
C THR A 33 6.50 10.60 14.89
N THR A 34 5.72 11.06 15.88
CA THR A 34 5.97 10.78 17.29
C THR A 34 5.95 9.29 17.57
N ILE A 35 4.93 8.57 17.09
CA ILE A 35 4.83 7.12 17.29
C ILE A 35 5.99 6.38 16.61
N ALA A 36 6.41 6.79 15.41
CA ALA A 36 7.54 6.19 14.72
C ALA A 36 8.84 6.33 15.54
N VAL A 37 9.07 7.48 16.17
CA VAL A 37 10.22 7.69 17.06
C VAL A 37 10.09 6.86 18.33
N ASP A 38 8.93 6.89 18.99
CA ASP A 38 8.67 6.13 20.23
C ASP A 38 8.82 4.61 20.03
N LYS A 39 8.47 4.11 18.84
CA LYS A 39 8.61 2.71 18.45
C LYS A 39 9.98 2.35 17.88
N ASN A 40 10.94 3.29 17.86
CA ASN A 40 12.27 3.11 17.26
C ASN A 40 12.23 2.72 15.77
N GLU A 41 11.22 3.18 15.02
CA GLU A 41 11.11 2.99 13.58
C GLU A 41 11.99 4.00 12.80
N GLY A 42 12.41 5.08 13.46
CA GLY A 42 13.26 6.11 12.90
C GLY A 42 13.71 7.14 13.93
N ILE A 43 14.48 8.12 13.47
CA ILE A 43 14.99 9.23 14.29
C ILE A 43 14.66 10.57 13.63
N ILE A 44 14.58 11.64 14.43
CA ILE A 44 14.46 12.99 13.88
C ILE A 44 15.85 13.49 13.47
N SER A 45 15.99 13.83 12.20
CA SER A 45 17.20 14.44 11.65
C SER A 45 17.33 15.91 12.05
N ASN A 46 18.50 16.50 11.83
CA ASN A 46 18.76 17.91 12.12
C ASN A 46 17.84 18.90 11.36
N SER A 47 17.23 18.48 10.25
CA SER A 47 16.25 19.28 9.50
C SER A 47 14.82 19.18 10.06
N GLY A 48 14.60 18.35 11.08
CA GLY A 48 13.28 18.04 11.62
C GLY A 48 12.54 16.94 10.87
N ALA A 49 13.11 16.39 9.79
CA ALA A 49 12.52 15.28 9.06
C ALA A 49 12.76 13.93 9.78
N LEU A 50 11.77 13.03 9.73
CA LEU A 50 11.91 11.64 10.16
C LEU A 50 12.82 10.89 9.19
N ALA A 51 13.95 10.39 9.69
CA ALA A 51 14.86 9.51 8.98
C ALA A 51 14.62 8.06 9.42
N VAL A 52 14.44 7.16 8.45
CA VAL A 52 14.12 5.75 8.69
C VAL A 52 15.12 4.83 8.00
N HIS A 53 15.39 3.66 8.58
CA HIS A 53 16.20 2.63 7.97
C HIS A 53 15.30 1.51 7.44
N THR A 54 15.40 1.17 6.15
CA THR A 54 14.59 0.11 5.53
C THR A 54 15.27 -1.27 5.56
N GLY A 55 16.34 -1.41 6.35
CA GLY A 55 17.08 -2.65 6.52
C GLY A 55 17.71 -3.16 5.21
N LYS A 56 17.60 -4.47 5.00
CA LYS A 56 18.20 -5.19 3.84
C LYS A 56 17.73 -4.66 2.49
N PHE A 57 16.47 -4.22 2.40
CA PHE A 57 15.86 -3.78 1.15
C PHE A 57 15.82 -2.25 1.11
N THR A 58 16.83 -1.64 0.48
CA THR A 58 16.97 -0.17 0.35
C THR A 58 16.36 0.38 -0.94
N GLY A 59 15.78 -0.49 -1.76
CA GLY A 59 15.17 -0.16 -3.04
C GLY A 59 14.11 -1.19 -3.43
N ARG A 60 13.60 -1.03 -4.66
CA ARG A 60 12.63 -1.98 -5.21
C ARG A 60 13.23 -3.37 -5.34
N SER A 61 12.36 -4.37 -5.24
CA SER A 61 12.69 -5.75 -5.59
C SER A 61 11.82 -6.23 -6.75
N PRO A 62 12.11 -5.84 -8.02
CA PRO A 62 11.22 -6.11 -9.15
C PRO A 62 10.92 -7.59 -9.37
N LYS A 63 11.88 -8.48 -9.04
CA LYS A 63 11.72 -9.94 -9.15
C LYS A 63 10.85 -10.57 -8.05
N ASP A 64 10.42 -9.77 -7.08
CA ASP A 64 9.56 -10.17 -5.95
C ASP A 64 8.22 -9.44 -5.99
N ARG A 65 7.91 -8.80 -7.12
CA ARG A 65 6.60 -8.23 -7.41
C ARG A 65 5.83 -9.21 -8.28
N PHE A 66 4.65 -9.59 -7.81
CA PHE A 66 3.79 -10.57 -8.47
C PHE A 66 2.40 -9.99 -8.73
N ILE A 67 1.73 -10.53 -9.74
CA ILE A 67 0.32 -10.25 -10.02
C ILE A 67 -0.43 -11.58 -10.02
N VAL A 68 -1.52 -11.65 -9.27
CA VAL A 68 -2.37 -12.84 -9.27
C VAL A 68 -2.92 -13.06 -10.67
N LYS A 69 -2.67 -14.26 -11.22
CA LYS A 69 -3.16 -14.70 -12.51
C LYS A 69 -4.48 -15.43 -12.30
N ASP A 70 -5.56 -14.72 -12.57
CA ASP A 70 -6.94 -15.19 -12.44
C ASP A 70 -7.70 -14.93 -13.76
N LYS A 71 -9.02 -15.09 -13.77
CA LYS A 71 -9.85 -14.83 -14.95
C LYS A 71 -9.79 -13.36 -15.43
N LEU A 72 -9.63 -12.40 -14.52
CA LEU A 72 -9.57 -10.98 -14.86
C LEU A 72 -8.23 -10.62 -15.50
N THR A 73 -7.13 -11.11 -14.94
CA THR A 73 -5.78 -10.72 -15.37
C THR A 73 -5.19 -11.64 -16.43
N GLY A 74 -5.69 -12.87 -16.54
CA GLY A 74 -5.12 -13.96 -17.36
C GLY A 74 -4.75 -13.56 -18.77
N ASP A 75 -5.66 -12.87 -19.48
CA ASP A 75 -5.46 -12.42 -20.86
C ASP A 75 -5.18 -10.91 -20.98
N ARG A 76 -5.32 -10.15 -19.89
CA ARG A 76 -5.17 -8.69 -19.88
C ARG A 76 -3.77 -8.23 -19.48
N VAL A 77 -3.06 -9.03 -18.69
CA VAL A 77 -1.70 -8.72 -18.25
C VAL A 77 -0.69 -9.27 -19.24
N TRP A 78 0.27 -8.45 -19.62
CA TRP A 78 1.44 -8.89 -20.39
C TRP A 78 2.44 -9.60 -19.48
N TRP A 79 2.32 -10.93 -19.39
CA TRP A 79 3.18 -11.78 -18.55
C TRP A 79 4.62 -11.84 -19.05
N SER A 80 5.59 -11.65 -18.14
CA SER A 80 7.03 -11.60 -18.44
C SER A 80 7.86 -11.67 -17.14
N ASP A 81 9.17 -11.52 -17.25
CA ASP A 81 10.07 -11.34 -16.10
C ASP A 81 9.80 -10.05 -15.30
N VAL A 82 8.92 -9.17 -15.79
CA VAL A 82 8.46 -7.95 -15.10
C VAL A 82 7.09 -8.15 -14.42
N ASN A 83 6.17 -8.83 -15.11
CA ASN A 83 4.85 -9.16 -14.58
C ASN A 83 4.81 -10.66 -14.32
N ILE A 84 5.24 -11.03 -13.12
CA ILE A 84 5.40 -12.42 -12.72
C ILE A 84 4.04 -12.94 -12.23
N PRO A 85 3.53 -14.05 -12.80
CA PRO A 85 2.25 -14.60 -12.37
C PRO A 85 2.36 -15.20 -10.97
N PHE A 86 1.32 -14.99 -10.17
CA PHE A 86 1.09 -15.65 -8.89
C PHE A 86 -0.20 -16.46 -8.98
N SER A 87 -0.23 -17.70 -8.50
CA SER A 87 -1.47 -18.48 -8.54
C SER A 87 -2.48 -17.97 -7.50
N GLU A 88 -3.78 -18.13 -7.78
CA GLU A 88 -4.84 -17.81 -6.81
C GLU A 88 -4.67 -18.60 -5.51
N HIS A 89 -4.32 -19.90 -5.63
CA HIS A 89 -4.09 -20.79 -4.49
C HIS A 89 -2.90 -20.34 -3.61
N ASP A 90 -1.79 -19.92 -4.21
CA ASP A 90 -0.64 -19.41 -3.46
C ASP A 90 -0.95 -18.06 -2.82
N PHE A 91 -1.71 -17.21 -3.51
CA PHE A 91 -2.18 -15.95 -2.96
C PHE A 91 -3.02 -16.17 -1.71
N ASP A 92 -4.03 -17.04 -1.78
CA ASP A 92 -4.94 -17.28 -0.66
C ASP A 92 -4.20 -17.87 0.54
N ARG A 93 -3.28 -18.82 0.30
CA ARG A 93 -2.44 -19.40 1.37
C ARG A 93 -1.55 -18.35 2.03
N LEU A 94 -0.84 -17.55 1.23
CA LEU A 94 0.01 -16.47 1.72
C LEU A 94 -0.81 -15.42 2.47
N TYR A 95 -1.97 -15.04 1.93
CA TYR A 95 -2.90 -14.10 2.53
C TYR A 95 -3.39 -14.58 3.90
N THR A 96 -3.80 -15.85 4.03
CA THR A 96 -4.22 -16.41 5.32
C THR A 96 -3.11 -16.31 6.37
N LYS A 97 -1.87 -16.66 6.02
CA LYS A 97 -0.71 -16.50 6.93
C LYS A 97 -0.46 -15.02 7.28
N PHE A 98 -0.56 -14.15 6.28
CA PHE A 98 -0.35 -12.71 6.42
C PHE A 98 -1.37 -12.06 7.37
N ILE A 99 -2.66 -12.36 7.19
CA ILE A 99 -3.73 -11.90 8.07
C ILE A 99 -3.56 -12.48 9.48
N ALA A 100 -3.21 -13.76 9.61
CA ALA A 100 -2.93 -14.37 10.91
C ALA A 100 -1.77 -13.67 11.64
N TYR A 101 -0.72 -13.26 10.93
CA TYR A 101 0.39 -12.49 11.50
C TYR A 101 -0.04 -11.09 11.98
N LEU A 102 -0.95 -10.44 11.27
CA LEU A 102 -1.47 -9.12 11.64
C LEU A 102 -2.43 -9.16 12.83
N LYS A 103 -3.04 -10.32 13.13
CA LYS A 103 -3.92 -10.48 14.29
C LYS A 103 -3.14 -10.20 15.58
N GLY A 104 -3.72 -9.38 16.45
CA GLY A 104 -3.11 -8.98 17.72
C GLY A 104 -2.01 -7.91 17.62
N LYS A 105 -1.70 -7.40 16.42
CA LYS A 105 -0.80 -6.25 16.27
C LYS A 105 -1.56 -4.92 16.34
N THR A 106 -0.84 -3.89 16.72
CA THR A 106 -1.26 -2.50 16.52
C THR A 106 -1.12 -2.14 15.04
N LEU A 107 -2.20 -1.73 14.39
CA LEU A 107 -2.21 -1.35 12.97
C LEU A 107 -2.45 0.15 12.79
N PHE A 108 -1.92 0.72 11.71
CA PHE A 108 -2.17 2.09 11.29
C PHE A 108 -2.98 2.10 10.01
N VAL A 109 -4.14 2.73 10.03
CA VAL A 109 -5.12 2.71 8.94
C VAL A 109 -5.29 4.11 8.40
N ARG A 110 -5.22 4.24 7.07
CA ARG A 110 -5.39 5.50 6.37
C ARG A 110 -6.23 5.31 5.13
N ASP A 111 -7.27 6.12 5.02
CA ASP A 111 -8.06 6.24 3.81
C ASP A 111 -7.63 7.50 3.06
N GLY A 112 -7.41 7.33 1.76
CA GLY A 112 -7.05 8.40 0.84
C GLY A 112 -7.49 8.05 -0.58
N SER A 113 -6.97 8.78 -1.55
CA SER A 113 -7.23 8.47 -2.96
C SER A 113 -6.00 8.64 -3.85
N VAL A 114 -6.05 7.98 -5.00
CA VAL A 114 -5.11 8.20 -6.11
C VAL A 114 -5.88 8.72 -7.32
N CYS A 115 -5.15 9.37 -8.25
CA CYS A 115 -5.70 10.18 -9.34
C CYS A 115 -6.46 11.43 -8.87
N SER A 116 -5.98 12.60 -9.28
CA SER A 116 -6.59 13.88 -8.90
C SER A 116 -7.84 14.23 -9.73
N GLU A 117 -7.97 13.65 -10.92
CA GLU A 117 -9.14 13.81 -11.78
C GLU A 117 -10.33 13.02 -11.23
N GLN A 118 -11.50 13.66 -11.10
CA GLN A 118 -12.62 13.12 -10.34
C GLN A 118 -13.19 11.84 -10.97
N ASN A 119 -13.25 11.78 -12.31
CA ASN A 119 -13.79 10.64 -13.03
C ASN A 119 -12.92 9.37 -12.88
N TYR A 120 -11.64 9.54 -12.55
CA TYR A 120 -10.66 8.46 -12.43
C TYR A 120 -10.15 8.28 -11.01
N ARG A 121 -10.76 8.98 -10.05
CA ARG A 121 -10.35 9.00 -8.65
C ARG A 121 -10.65 7.64 -8.03
N LEU A 122 -9.63 7.05 -7.41
CA LEU A 122 -9.72 5.73 -6.81
C LEU A 122 -9.47 5.81 -5.31
N GLY A 123 -10.43 5.38 -4.51
CA GLY A 123 -10.31 5.27 -3.06
C GLY A 123 -9.36 4.16 -2.66
N VAL A 124 -8.43 4.45 -1.74
CA VAL A 124 -7.44 3.49 -1.25
C VAL A 124 -7.38 3.52 0.28
N ARG A 125 -7.59 2.36 0.89
CA ARG A 125 -7.32 2.09 2.30
C ARG A 125 -5.93 1.48 2.45
N THR A 126 -5.03 2.19 3.12
CA THR A 126 -3.67 1.73 3.42
C THR A 126 -3.57 1.33 4.89
N ILE A 127 -3.26 0.07 5.13
CA ILE A 127 -3.12 -0.54 6.46
C ILE A 127 -1.68 -0.99 6.62
N THR A 128 -1.00 -0.48 7.64
CA THR A 128 0.43 -0.74 7.84
C THR A 128 0.71 -1.22 9.26
N GLU A 129 1.72 -2.08 9.39
CA GLU A 129 2.26 -2.51 10.68
C GLU A 129 3.04 -1.39 11.39
N THR A 130 3.67 -0.50 10.61
CA THR A 130 4.54 0.57 11.13
C THR A 130 3.93 1.95 10.92
N ALA A 131 4.22 2.89 11.82
CA ALA A 131 3.74 4.26 11.74
C ALA A 131 4.37 5.02 10.56
N TYR A 132 5.67 4.81 10.30
CA TYR A 132 6.36 5.51 9.21
C TYR A 132 5.85 5.10 7.81
N GLN A 133 5.42 3.85 7.61
CA GLN A 133 4.81 3.44 6.34
C GLN A 133 3.44 4.10 6.14
N ASN A 134 2.66 4.31 7.21
CA ASN A 134 1.42 5.08 7.14
C ASN A 134 1.68 6.58 6.88
N LEU A 135 2.74 7.14 7.49
CA LEU A 135 3.18 8.51 7.23
C LEU A 135 3.58 8.69 5.76
N PHE A 136 4.27 7.71 5.19
CA PHE A 136 4.59 7.71 3.76
C PHE A 136 3.32 7.75 2.90
N ALA A 137 2.33 6.92 3.20
CA ALA A 137 1.04 6.95 2.50
C ALA A 137 0.32 8.31 2.66
N SER A 138 0.37 8.92 3.85
CA SER A 138 -0.17 10.25 4.13
C SER A 138 0.48 11.38 3.33
N ASN A 139 1.76 11.24 2.99
CA ASN A 139 2.49 12.19 2.17
C ASN A 139 2.27 11.96 0.67
N LEU A 140 2.08 10.70 0.27
CA LEU A 140 2.05 10.30 -1.13
C LEU A 140 0.66 10.40 -1.75
N PHE A 141 -0.36 9.89 -1.08
CA PHE A 141 -1.71 9.83 -1.62
C PHE A 141 -2.46 11.12 -1.33
N LEU A 142 -3.51 11.36 -2.12
CA LEU A 142 -4.40 12.48 -1.88
C LEU A 142 -5.11 12.26 -0.54
N GLY A 143 -5.30 13.35 0.21
CA GLY A 143 -5.99 13.34 1.49
C GLY A 143 -7.42 12.78 1.37
N PRO A 144 -8.08 12.55 2.51
CA PRO A 144 -9.42 11.95 2.52
C PRO A 144 -10.39 12.81 1.69
N ASP A 145 -10.99 12.17 0.70
CA ASP A 145 -12.05 12.71 -0.15
C ASP A 145 -13.37 12.11 0.38
N PRO A 146 -14.34 12.91 0.85
CA PRO A 146 -15.57 12.40 1.46
C PRO A 146 -16.33 11.37 0.62
N ILE A 147 -16.21 11.42 -0.71
CA ILE A 147 -16.86 10.48 -1.62
C ILE A 147 -15.96 9.24 -1.79
N ALA A 148 -14.71 9.43 -2.20
CA ALA A 148 -13.83 8.30 -2.53
C ALA A 148 -13.37 7.50 -1.30
N THR A 149 -13.38 8.10 -0.11
CA THR A 149 -12.97 7.43 1.13
C THR A 149 -14.14 6.95 1.98
N ALA A 150 -15.40 7.18 1.56
CA ALA A 150 -16.56 6.62 2.26
C ALA A 150 -16.54 5.08 2.25
N ASN A 151 -16.12 4.49 1.12
CA ASN A 151 -15.87 3.06 0.99
C ASN A 151 -14.69 2.82 0.03
N PRO A 152 -13.45 2.87 0.53
CA PRO A 152 -12.26 2.75 -0.32
C PRO A 152 -12.26 1.44 -1.10
N GLU A 153 -12.16 1.55 -2.42
CA GLU A 153 -12.28 0.42 -3.32
C GLU A 153 -11.06 -0.52 -3.27
N TRP A 154 -9.88 0.05 -3.03
CA TRP A 154 -8.62 -0.70 -2.97
C TRP A 154 -8.07 -0.77 -1.56
N THR A 155 -7.45 -1.91 -1.22
CA THR A 155 -6.76 -2.10 0.05
C THR A 155 -5.28 -2.40 -0.15
N ILE A 156 -4.40 -1.69 0.56
CA ILE A 156 -2.98 -2.01 0.66
C ILE A 156 -2.72 -2.47 2.09
N LEU A 157 -2.13 -3.65 2.25
CA LEU A 157 -1.61 -4.15 3.52
C LEU A 157 -0.08 -4.21 3.43
N ALA A 158 0.62 -3.50 4.31
CA ALA A 158 2.08 -3.53 4.38
C ALA A 158 2.56 -3.94 5.78
N ALA A 159 3.28 -5.06 5.84
CA ALA A 159 3.75 -5.66 7.08
C ALA A 159 5.22 -6.12 6.90
N PRO A 160 6.20 -5.21 7.03
CA PRO A 160 7.61 -5.54 6.80
C PRO A 160 8.12 -6.66 7.70
N GLY A 161 7.54 -6.86 8.88
CA GLY A 161 7.94 -7.93 9.79
C GLY A 161 7.43 -9.32 9.40
N PHE A 162 6.48 -9.43 8.48
CA PHE A 162 6.05 -10.73 7.94
C PHE A 162 6.96 -11.15 6.79
N THR A 163 7.60 -12.31 6.89
CA THR A 163 8.42 -12.89 5.81
C THR A 163 7.72 -14.12 5.22
N ALA A 164 7.75 -14.24 3.90
CA ALA A 164 7.27 -15.44 3.21
C ALA A 164 8.31 -16.57 3.32
N ASP A 165 7.82 -17.81 3.30
CA ASP A 165 8.64 -19.00 3.10
C ASP A 165 8.63 -19.38 1.61
N PRO A 166 9.72 -19.18 0.85
CA PRO A 166 9.74 -19.43 -0.60
C PRO A 166 9.37 -20.86 -0.98
N LEU A 167 9.65 -21.84 -0.12
CA LEU A 167 9.36 -23.25 -0.39
C LEU A 167 7.86 -23.54 -0.30
N SER A 168 7.13 -22.83 0.55
CA SER A 168 5.73 -23.09 0.80
C SER A 168 4.79 -21.98 0.38
N ASP A 169 5.25 -20.79 0.00
CA ASP A 169 4.39 -19.63 -0.31
C ASP A 169 4.40 -19.23 -1.79
N GLY A 170 5.17 -19.90 -2.64
CA GLY A 170 5.24 -19.59 -4.07
C GLY A 170 5.98 -18.28 -4.39
N THR A 171 6.65 -17.69 -3.40
CA THR A 171 7.51 -16.52 -3.58
C THR A 171 8.94 -16.94 -3.95
N ARG A 172 9.72 -16.01 -4.51
CA ARG A 172 11.13 -16.26 -4.85
C ARG A 172 12.06 -16.16 -3.64
N GLN A 173 11.75 -15.27 -2.70
CA GLN A 173 12.49 -15.05 -1.46
C GLN A 173 11.54 -14.50 -0.38
N GLU A 174 12.10 -14.11 0.77
CA GLU A 174 11.35 -13.73 1.97
C GLU A 174 10.46 -12.48 1.82
N ASN A 175 10.84 -11.53 0.95
CA ASN A 175 10.03 -10.36 0.65
C ASN A 175 9.15 -10.59 -0.57
N PHE A 176 8.02 -9.89 -0.61
CA PHE A 176 7.08 -9.95 -1.70
C PHE A 176 6.22 -8.68 -1.77
N SER A 177 5.70 -8.41 -2.97
CA SER A 177 4.64 -7.44 -3.23
C SER A 177 3.67 -8.08 -4.22
N VAL A 178 2.49 -8.49 -3.77
CA VAL A 178 1.52 -9.22 -4.60
C VAL A 178 0.29 -8.35 -4.81
N ILE A 179 -0.06 -8.12 -6.08
CA ILE A 179 -1.26 -7.38 -6.49
C ILE A 179 -2.33 -8.38 -6.93
N ASN A 180 -3.50 -8.31 -6.33
CA ASN A 180 -4.68 -9.08 -6.74
C ASN A 180 -5.75 -8.10 -7.24
N PHE A 181 -5.96 -8.06 -8.55
CA PHE A 181 -6.91 -7.14 -9.19
C PHE A 181 -8.37 -7.52 -8.94
N SER A 182 -8.69 -8.82 -8.90
CA SER A 182 -10.06 -9.28 -8.63
C SER A 182 -10.50 -8.97 -7.20
N ARG A 183 -9.59 -9.14 -6.23
CA ARG A 183 -9.82 -8.78 -4.82
C ARG A 183 -9.54 -7.29 -4.52
N LYS A 184 -9.08 -6.51 -5.51
CA LYS A 184 -8.69 -5.10 -5.40
C LYS A 184 -7.77 -4.83 -4.21
N MET A 185 -6.72 -5.64 -4.09
CA MET A 185 -5.82 -5.57 -2.95
C MET A 185 -4.36 -5.76 -3.30
N VAL A 186 -3.51 -5.24 -2.42
CA VAL A 186 -2.06 -5.38 -2.45
C VAL A 186 -1.60 -5.87 -1.09
N ILE A 187 -0.77 -6.92 -1.05
CA ILE A 187 -0.06 -7.35 0.16
C ILE A 187 1.44 -7.19 -0.03
N ILE A 188 2.10 -6.58 0.95
CA ILE A 188 3.54 -6.31 0.94
C ILE A 188 4.15 -6.83 2.25
N GLY A 189 5.11 -7.74 2.14
CA GLY A 189 5.78 -8.35 3.28
C GLY A 189 7.30 -8.47 3.06
N GLY A 190 8.03 -8.60 4.16
CA GLY A 190 9.47 -8.87 4.21
C GLY A 190 10.34 -7.70 3.74
N THR A 191 9.73 -6.56 3.42
CA THR A 191 10.42 -5.36 2.97
C THR A 191 9.89 -4.12 3.67
N SER A 192 10.82 -3.35 4.24
CA SER A 192 10.56 -2.05 4.85
C SER A 192 10.59 -0.90 3.83
N TYR A 193 10.88 -1.18 2.56
CA TYR A 193 10.97 -0.16 1.51
C TYR A 193 9.58 0.35 1.11
N THR A 194 9.28 1.61 1.48
CA THR A 194 7.98 2.26 1.23
C THR A 194 7.66 2.47 -0.25
N GLY A 195 8.68 2.47 -1.13
CA GLY A 195 8.46 2.62 -2.57
C GLY A 195 7.60 1.51 -3.18
N GLU A 196 7.48 0.34 -2.53
CA GLU A 196 6.56 -0.72 -2.94
C GLU A 196 5.08 -0.27 -2.83
N ILE A 197 4.71 0.50 -1.81
CA ILE A 197 3.36 1.07 -1.65
C ILE A 197 3.03 1.99 -2.84
N LYS A 198 3.97 2.90 -3.19
CA LYS A 198 3.82 3.81 -4.33
C LYS A 198 3.67 3.04 -5.64
N LYS A 199 4.56 2.08 -5.88
CA LYS A 199 4.65 1.40 -7.17
C LYS A 199 3.55 0.35 -7.36
N ALA A 200 2.98 -0.18 -6.28
CA ALA A 200 1.79 -1.00 -6.35
C ALA A 200 0.61 -0.21 -6.92
N MET A 201 0.23 0.93 -6.33
CA MET A 201 -0.87 1.74 -6.86
C MET A 201 -0.57 2.33 -8.24
N PHE A 202 0.69 2.69 -8.51
CA PHE A 202 1.07 3.07 -9.87
C PHE A 202 0.81 1.93 -10.87
N SER A 203 1.12 0.68 -10.51
CA SER A 203 0.83 -0.49 -11.36
C SER A 203 -0.68 -0.70 -11.55
N VAL A 204 -1.46 -0.50 -10.49
CA VAL A 204 -2.92 -0.60 -10.53
C VAL A 204 -3.48 0.40 -11.54
N LEU A 205 -3.06 1.66 -11.46
CA LEU A 205 -3.48 2.69 -12.42
C LEU A 205 -3.05 2.37 -13.84
N ASN A 206 -1.85 1.83 -14.04
CA ASN A 206 -1.39 1.42 -15.38
C ASN A 206 -2.21 0.27 -15.99
N PHE A 207 -2.91 -0.51 -15.16
CA PHE A 207 -3.79 -1.58 -15.63
C PHE A 207 -5.23 -1.10 -15.86
N LEU A 208 -5.74 -0.20 -15.02
CA LEU A 208 -7.14 0.26 -15.07
C LEU A 208 -7.36 1.38 -16.09
N LEU A 209 -6.51 2.41 -16.10
CA LEU A 209 -6.70 3.62 -16.91
C LEU A 209 -6.77 3.35 -18.43
N PRO A 210 -5.96 2.44 -19.02
CA PRO A 210 -6.07 2.16 -20.45
C PRO A 210 -7.44 1.64 -20.89
N SER A 211 -8.15 0.88 -20.05
CA SER A 211 -9.52 0.44 -20.38
C SER A 211 -10.55 1.56 -20.38
N GLU A 212 -10.20 2.72 -19.82
CA GLU A 212 -11.03 3.93 -19.81
C GLU A 212 -10.58 4.95 -20.87
N GLY A 213 -9.66 4.56 -21.77
CA GLY A 213 -9.13 5.46 -22.80
C GLY A 213 -8.14 6.50 -22.28
N VAL A 214 -7.63 6.32 -21.05
CA VAL A 214 -6.65 7.23 -20.43
C VAL A 214 -5.24 6.64 -20.54
N LEU A 215 -4.28 7.44 -21.00
CA LEU A 215 -2.87 7.06 -21.07
C LEU A 215 -2.17 7.27 -19.72
N PRO A 216 -1.80 6.21 -18.99
CA PRO A 216 -0.96 6.34 -17.80
C PRO A 216 0.48 6.65 -18.22
N MET A 217 1.14 7.56 -17.50
CA MET A 217 2.53 7.95 -17.78
C MET A 217 3.38 7.94 -16.51
N HIS A 218 4.63 7.52 -16.64
CA HIS A 218 5.66 7.69 -15.61
C HIS A 218 6.52 8.91 -15.95
N CYS A 219 5.93 10.10 -15.83
CA CYS A 219 6.54 11.37 -16.17
C CYS A 219 6.34 12.37 -15.02
N ALA A 220 7.06 13.49 -15.10
CA ALA A 220 6.63 14.70 -14.42
C ALA A 220 5.65 15.46 -15.34
N ALA A 221 4.98 16.46 -14.80
CA ALA A 221 4.29 17.45 -15.61
C ALA A 221 4.32 18.79 -14.89
N ASN A 222 4.42 19.88 -15.64
CA ASN A 222 4.29 21.24 -15.12
C ASN A 222 3.50 22.11 -16.10
N LYS A 223 3.07 23.28 -15.62
CA LYS A 223 2.27 24.24 -16.38
C LYS A 223 2.98 25.59 -16.43
N GLY A 224 3.20 26.11 -17.62
CA GLY A 224 3.76 27.44 -17.84
C GLY A 224 2.75 28.55 -17.48
N GLN A 225 3.24 29.80 -17.45
CA GLN A 225 2.38 30.97 -17.18
C GLN A 225 1.29 31.16 -18.25
N LEU A 226 1.50 30.64 -19.46
CA LEU A 226 0.54 30.71 -20.57
C LEU A 226 -0.42 29.52 -20.59
N ASN A 227 -0.48 28.74 -19.50
CA ASN A 227 -1.28 27.52 -19.37
C ASN A 227 -0.88 26.37 -20.30
N ASP A 228 0.30 26.45 -20.92
CA ASP A 228 0.92 25.37 -21.69
C ASP A 228 1.46 24.28 -20.75
N THR A 229 1.23 23.02 -21.12
CA THR A 229 1.65 21.87 -20.31
C THR A 229 2.87 21.21 -20.93
N ALA A 230 3.90 20.98 -20.11
CA ALA A 230 5.06 20.16 -20.47
C ALA A 230 5.03 18.86 -19.66
N ILE A 231 5.38 17.76 -20.33
CA ILE A 231 5.43 16.40 -19.79
C ILE A 231 6.85 15.85 -19.97
#